data_AF-A0A8S9SEB4-F1
#
_entry.id   AF-A0A8S9SEB4-F1
#
_cell.length_a   1.000
_cell.length_b   1.000
_cell.length_c   1.000
_cell.angle_alpha   90.00
_cell.angle_beta   90.00
_cell.angle_gamma   90.00
#
_symmetry.space_group_name_H-M   'P 1'
#
loop_
_entity.id
_entity.type
_entity.pdbx_description
1 polymer ?
#
loop_
_entity_poly.entity_id
_entity_poly.type
_entity_poly.pdbx_seq_one_letter_code
_entity_poly.pdbx_strand_id
1 'polypeptide(L)' 'MERQERSENVPKWENMDKDMLVNIFKKLDVVDVIMGASRGCITWFLASHNKTIWNTIKFNDTDSIVVDNT' A
#
# COMPACT_ATOMS: atom_id res chain seq x y z
N MET A 1 -22.91 21.18 25.26
CA MET A 1 -21.67 21.74 24.70
C MET A 1 -21.10 20.70 23.75
N GLU A 2 -21.60 20.69 22.52
CA GLU A 2 -21.15 19.75 21.50
C GLU A 2 -19.76 20.21 21.03
N ARG A 3 -18.75 19.34 21.17
CA ARG A 3 -17.43 19.59 20.61
C ARG A 3 -17.59 19.48 19.10
N GLN A 4 -17.69 20.62 18.42
CA GLN A 4 -17.56 20.70 16.99
C GLN A 4 -16.12 20.29 16.64
N GLU A 5 -15.89 19.00 16.42
CA GLU A 5 -14.68 18.56 15.73
C GLU A 5 -14.73 19.21 14.35
N ARG A 6 -13.89 20.24 14.16
CA ARG A 6 -13.59 20.78 12.85
C ARG A 6 -13.02 19.59 12.07
N SER A 7 -13.86 18.92 11.28
CA SER A 7 -13.41 17.91 10.34
C SER A 7 -12.61 18.64 9.27
N GLU A 8 -11.33 18.90 9.55
CA GLU A 8 -10.38 19.22 8.51
C GLU A 8 -10.52 18.11 7.47
N ASN A 9 -10.77 18.46 6.21
CA ASN A 9 -10.84 17.50 5.12
C ASN A 9 -9.45 16.89 4.94
N VAL A 10 -9.10 15.91 5.78
CA VAL A 10 -7.85 15.19 5.69
C VAL A 10 -7.87 14.42 4.36
N PRO A 11 -6.91 14.68 3.45
CA PRO A 11 -6.84 13.95 2.20
C PRO A 11 -6.76 12.45 2.47
N LYS A 12 -7.70 11.69 1.88
CA LYS A 12 -7.69 10.24 1.99
C LYS A 12 -6.62 9.65 1.08
N TRP A 13 -5.88 8.67 1.57
CA TRP A 13 -4.89 7.95 0.78
C TRP A 13 -5.48 7.23 -0.44
N GLU A 14 -6.77 6.89 -0.39
CA GLU A 14 -7.53 6.31 -1.51
C GLU A 14 -7.62 7.25 -2.72
N ASN A 15 -7.57 8.56 -2.46
CA ASN A 15 -7.64 9.63 -3.46
C ASN A 15 -6.24 10.12 -3.88
N MET A 16 -5.17 9.51 -3.37
CA MET A 16 -3.81 9.84 -3.78
C MET A 16 -3.58 9.48 -5.25
N ASP A 17 -2.83 10.31 -5.96
CA ASP A 17 -2.44 10.02 -7.33
C ASP A 17 -1.74 8.66 -7.43
N LYS A 18 -2.09 7.91 -8.47
CA LYS A 18 -1.62 6.53 -8.65
C LYS A 18 -0.10 6.47 -8.80
N ASP A 19 0.53 7.43 -9.47
CA ASP A 19 1.98 7.42 -9.67
C ASP A 19 2.72 7.73 -8.36
N MET A 20 2.13 8.55 -7.49
CA MET A 20 2.62 8.74 -6.12
C MET A 20 2.52 7.45 -5.30
N LEU A 21 1.40 6.72 -5.37
CA LEU A 21 1.24 5.41 -4.72
C LEU A 21 2.28 4.40 -5.23
N VAL A 22 2.53 4.36 -6.55
CA VAL A 22 3.57 3.50 -7.14
C VAL A 22 4.95 3.83 -6.58
N ASN A 23 5.29 5.12 -6.44
CA ASN A 23 6.57 5.55 -5.87
C ASN A 23 6.71 5.21 -4.39
N ILE A 24 5.61 5.17 -3.64
CA ILE A 24 5.59 4.70 -2.25
C ILE A 24 5.79 3.18 -2.23
N PHE A 25 5.04 2.43 -3.04
CA PHE A 25 5.07 0.97 -3.05
C PHE A 25 6.42 0.39 -3.49
N LYS A 26 7.18 1.12 -4.32
CA LYS A 26 8.58 0.77 -4.64
C LYS A 26 9.52 0.75 -3.43
N LYS A 27 9.15 1.40 -2.32
CA LYS A 27 9.94 1.43 -1.09
C LYS A 27 9.57 0.32 -0.10
N LEU A 28 8.46 -0.37 -0.37
CA LEU A 28 7.99 -1.49 0.43
C LEU A 28 8.71 -2.77 -0.01
N ASP A 29 8.76 -3.74 0.89
CA ASP A 29 9.22 -5.08 0.51
C ASP A 29 8.13 -5.87 -0.22
N VAL A 30 8.52 -7.00 -0.79
CA VAL A 30 7.62 -7.84 -1.58
C VAL A 30 6.41 -8.33 -0.78
N VAL A 31 6.56 -8.57 0.53
CA VAL A 31 5.48 -9.06 1.39
C VAL A 31 4.50 -7.95 1.68
N ASP A 32 4.98 -6.76 2.02
CA ASP A 32 4.16 -5.57 2.26
C ASP A 32 3.33 -5.19 1.02
N VAL A 33 3.90 -5.35 -0.18
CA VAL A 33 3.16 -5.09 -1.43
C VAL A 33 2.08 -6.14 -1.67
N ILE A 34 2.39 -7.43 -1.50
CA ILE A 34 1.46 -8.54 -1.78
C ILE A 34 0.37 -8.66 -0.71
N MET A 35 0.74 -8.57 0.56
CA MET A 35 -0.13 -8.84 1.69
C MET A 35 -0.81 -7.57 2.22
N GLY A 36 -0.23 -6.39 2.00
CA GLY A 36 -0.77 -5.10 2.44
C GLY A 36 -1.31 -4.26 1.28
N ALA A 37 -0.40 -3.62 0.53
CA ALA A 37 -0.72 -2.57 -0.42
C ALA A 37 -1.75 -3.01 -1.48
N SER A 38 -1.62 -4.24 -2.01
CA SER A 38 -2.54 -4.75 -3.02
C SER A 38 -3.97 -5.01 -2.53
N ARG A 39 -4.21 -5.06 -1.21
CA ARG A 39 -5.49 -5.46 -0.59
C ARG A 39 -6.28 -4.31 0.03
N GLY A 40 -5.73 -3.08 0.04
CA GLY A 40 -6.36 -1.93 0.67
C GLY A 40 -7.63 -1.44 -0.05
N CYS A 41 -7.47 -0.94 -1.27
CA CYS A 41 -8.57 -0.44 -2.11
C CYS A 41 -8.27 -0.62 -3.60
N ILE A 42 -9.24 -0.37 -4.49
CA ILE A 42 -9.06 -0.55 -5.95
C ILE A 42 -7.92 0.32 -6.48
N THR A 43 -7.79 1.57 -6.04
CA THR A 43 -6.68 2.45 -6.45
C THR A 43 -5.33 1.86 -6.09
N TRP A 44 -5.21 1.31 -4.87
CA TRP A 44 -3.98 0.68 -4.38
C TRP A 44 -3.70 -0.65 -5.10
N PHE A 45 -4.72 -1.46 -5.35
CA PHE A 45 -4.60 -2.68 -6.16
C PHE A 45 -4.05 -2.36 -7.55
N LEU A 46 -4.59 -1.34 -8.23
CA LEU A 46 -4.11 -0.93 -9.56
C LEU A 46 -2.68 -0.37 -9.51
N ALA A 47 -2.34 0.38 -8.46
CA ALA A 47 -0.98 0.88 -8.26
C ALA A 47 0.01 -0.26 -8.00
N SER A 48 -0.32 -1.25 -7.17
CA SER A 48 0.56 -2.39 -6.82
C SER A 48 0.87 -3.29 -8.01
N HIS A 49 0.00 -3.32 -9.03
CA HIS A 49 0.22 -4.07 -10.27
C HIS A 49 1.05 -3.30 -11.32
N ASN A 50 1.56 -2.11 -10.99
CA ASN A 50 2.46 -1.39 -11.88
C ASN A 50 3.79 -2.17 -12.06
N LYS A 51 4.12 -2.51 -13.31
CA LYS A 51 5.32 -3.29 -13.67
C LYS A 51 6.62 -2.71 -13.11
N THR A 52 6.70 -1.39 -12.95
CA THR A 52 7.92 -0.74 -12.45
C THR A 52 8.20 -1.08 -10.98
N ILE A 53 7.17 -1.42 -10.19
CA ILE A 53 7.34 -1.91 -8.81
C ILE A 53 8.07 -3.24 -8.86
N TRP A 54 7.53 -4.21 -9.60
CA TRP A 54 8.07 -5.57 -9.68
C TRP A 54 9.46 -5.67 -10.28
N ASN A 55 9.85 -4.71 -11.13
CA ASN A 55 11.21 -4.60 -11.66
C ASN A 55 12.23 -4.05 -10.64
N THR A 56 11.79 -3.44 -9.54
CA THR A 56 12.66 -2.73 -8.58
C THR A 56 12.50 -3.21 -7.14
N ILE A 57 11.48 -4.02 -6.86
CA ILE A 57 11.15 -4.49 -5.51
C ILE A 57 12.22 -5.44 -4.99
N LYS A 58 12.55 -5.28 -3.71
CA LYS A 58 13.49 -6.17 -3.03
C LYS A 58 12.72 -7.38 -2.50
N PHE A 59 13.21 -8.55 -2.85
CA PHE A 59 12.85 -9.80 -2.17
C PHE A 59 13.69 -9.83 -0.90
N ASN A 60 13.12 -9.39 0.22
CA ASN A 60 13.72 -9.68 1.53
C ASN A 60 13.63 -11.20 1.76
N ASP A 61 14.54 -11.75 2.57
CA ASP A 61 14.57 -13.19 2.88
C ASP A 61 13.18 -13.66 3.31
N THR A 62 12.50 -14.36 2.39
CA THR A 62 11.10 -14.76 2.50
C THR A 62 10.90 -15.87 3.54
N ASP A 63 11.98 -16.31 4.18
CA ASP A 63 12.01 -17.33 5.23
C ASP A 63 11.24 -16.90 6.50
N SER A 64 10.88 -15.61 6.61
CA SER A 64 10.03 -15.09 7.69
C SER A 64 8.54 -15.09 7.36
N ILE A 65 8.11 -15.49 6.15
CA ILE A 65 6.69 -15.65 5.82
C ILE A 65 6.20 -16.95 6.48
N VAL A 66 5.99 -16.89 7.79
CA VAL A 66 5.17 -17.88 8.49
C VAL A 66 3.76 -17.66 7.99
N VAL A 67 3.36 -18.46 7.00
CA VAL A 67 1.95 -18.59 6.66
C VAL A 67 1.33 -19.33 7.83
N ASP A 68 0.72 -18.58 8.75
CA ASP A 68 -0.12 -19.16 9.78
C ASP A 68 -1.29 -19.87 9.08
N ASN A 69 -1.10 -21.16 8.83
CA ASN A 69 -2.15 -22.05 8.36
C ASN A 69 -3.19 -22.18 9.48
N THR A 70 -4.25 -21.38 9.37
CA THR A 70 -5.45 -21.47 10.21
C THR A 70 -6.52 -22.27 9.50
#